data_AF-F5L397-F1
#
_entry.id   AF-F5L397-F1
#
_cell.length_a   1.000
_cell.length_b   1.000
_cell.length_c   1.000
_cell.angle_alpha   90.00
_cell.angle_beta   90.00
_cell.angle_gamma   90.00
#
_symmetry.space_group_name_H-M   'P 1'
#
loop_
_entity.id
_entity.type
_entity.pdbx_description
1 polymer ?
#
loop_
_entity_poly.entity_id
_entity_poly.type
_entity_poly.pdbx_seq_one_letter_code
_entity_poly.pdbx_strand_id
1 'polypeptide(L)'
;MEDQLDIWGRRIRAFRKLKGYTQKELADALHVSVSVLGAVERGNKAPSPEFLAEIAKVLDVDVKELKGDIDHDQLERGDNDGL
;
A
#
# COMPACT_ATOMS: atom_id res chain seq x y z
N MET A 1 -2.42 -2.06 14.34
CA MET A 1 -1.61 -0.95 13.76
C MET A 1 -0.57 -1.50 12.81
N GLU A 2 0.08 -2.61 13.16
CA GLU A 2 0.99 -3.39 12.31
C GLU A 2 0.31 -3.90 11.02
N ASP A 3 -0.95 -4.34 11.11
CA ASP A 3 -1.70 -4.86 9.96
C ASP A 3 -1.94 -3.83 8.85
N GLN A 4 -2.07 -2.54 9.19
CA GLN A 4 -2.33 -1.48 8.20
C GLN A 4 -1.10 -1.20 7.33
N LEU A 5 0.09 -1.25 7.92
CA LEU A 5 1.35 -1.04 7.20
C LEU A 5 1.60 -2.13 6.17
N ASP A 6 1.25 -3.36 6.54
CA ASP A 6 1.35 -4.53 5.68
C ASP A 6 0.34 -4.48 4.52
N ILE A 7 -0.89 -4.01 4.77
CA ILE A 7 -1.88 -3.74 3.70
C ILE A 7 -1.36 -2.68 2.73
N TRP A 8 -0.92 -1.52 3.22
CA TRP A 8 -0.43 -0.44 2.36
C TRP A 8 0.79 -0.89 1.55
N GLY A 9 1.77 -1.52 2.20
CA GLY A 9 2.98 -2.01 1.54
C GLY A 9 2.67 -3.00 0.42
N ARG A 10 1.78 -3.97 0.67
CA ARG A 10 1.31 -4.92 -0.35
C ARG A 10 0.61 -4.25 -1.52
N ARG A 11 -0.28 -3.29 -1.24
CA ARG A 11 -1.06 -2.60 -2.30
C ARG A 11 -0.16 -1.70 -3.14
N ILE A 12 0.73 -0.92 -2.53
CA ILE A 12 1.76 -0.14 -3.24
C ILE A 12 2.58 -1.06 -4.16
N ARG A 13 3.06 -2.20 -3.63
CA ARG A 13 3.82 -3.18 -4.43
C ARG A 13 3.01 -3.75 -5.59
N ALA A 14 1.72 -4.03 -5.38
CA ALA A 14 0.83 -4.57 -6.40
C ALA A 14 0.61 -3.55 -7.53
N PHE A 15 0.24 -2.32 -7.21
CA PHE A 15 0.05 -1.25 -8.21
C PHE A 15 1.33 -0.91 -8.94
N ARG A 16 2.48 -0.86 -8.25
CA ARG A 16 3.77 -0.67 -8.89
C ARG A 16 4.02 -1.71 -9.99
N LYS A 17 3.82 -2.99 -9.68
CA LYS A 17 3.97 -4.08 -10.65
C LYS A 17 2.95 -3.98 -11.79
N LEU A 18 1.70 -3.63 -11.49
CA LEU A 18 0.64 -3.47 -12.48
C LEU A 18 0.96 -2.38 -13.49
N LYS A 19 1.56 -1.26 -13.03
CA LYS A 19 2.01 -0.16 -13.88
C LYS A 19 3.37 -0.40 -14.54
N GLY A 20 3.97 -1.59 -14.36
CA GLY A 20 5.22 -1.98 -15.03
C GLY A 20 6.51 -1.42 -14.41
N TYR A 21 6.45 -0.80 -13.24
CA TYR A 21 7.62 -0.23 -12.58
C TYR A 21 8.42 -1.30 -11.81
N THR A 22 9.74 -1.26 -11.95
CA THR A 22 10.67 -1.83 -10.97
C THR A 22 10.69 -0.98 -9.68
N GLN A 23 11.21 -1.52 -8.57
CA GLN A 23 11.40 -0.69 -7.36
C GLN A 23 12.35 0.47 -7.61
N LYS A 24 13.37 0.28 -8.47
CA LYS A 24 14.30 1.35 -8.81
C LYS A 24 13.60 2.49 -9.55
N GLU A 25 12.86 2.16 -10.60
CA GLU A 25 12.17 3.19 -11.41
C GLU A 25 11.12 3.97 -10.60
N LEU A 26 10.34 3.29 -9.74
CA LEU A 26 9.39 4.00 -8.89
C LEU A 26 10.12 4.87 -7.85
N ALA A 27 11.21 4.37 -7.25
CA ALA A 27 11.99 5.14 -6.28
C ALA A 27 12.62 6.38 -6.93
N ASP A 28 13.15 6.25 -8.16
CA ASP A 28 13.70 7.34 -8.94
C ASP A 28 12.62 8.39 -9.26
N ALA A 29 11.41 7.95 -9.65
CA ALA A 29 10.26 8.83 -9.91
C ALA A 29 9.73 9.57 -8.68
N LEU A 30 9.91 8.98 -7.49
CA LEU A 30 9.53 9.55 -6.20
C LEU A 30 10.66 10.30 -5.50
N HIS A 31 11.85 10.38 -6.12
CA HIS A 31 13.04 11.00 -5.54
C HIS A 31 13.44 10.45 -4.16
N VAL A 32 13.29 9.14 -3.96
CA VAL A 32 13.71 8.43 -2.73
C VAL A 32 14.69 7.31 -3.07
N SER A 33 15.35 6.76 -2.05
CA SER A 33 16.16 5.55 -2.26
C SER A 33 15.29 4.31 -2.44
N VAL A 34 15.79 3.36 -3.24
CA VAL A 34 15.17 2.03 -3.41
C VAL A 34 14.94 1.34 -2.05
N SER A 35 15.86 1.54 -1.11
CA SER A 35 15.75 1.00 0.26
C SER A 35 14.56 1.58 1.03
N VAL A 36 14.28 2.89 0.88
CA VAL A 36 13.12 3.53 1.53
C VAL A 36 11.82 2.98 0.94
N LEU A 37 11.69 2.94 -0.38
CA LEU A 37 10.51 2.37 -1.03
C LEU A 37 10.34 0.88 -0.65
N GLY A 38 11.42 0.11 -0.64
CA GLY A 38 11.40 -1.29 -0.27
C GLY A 38 11.01 -1.53 1.19
N ALA A 39 11.40 -0.64 2.12
CA ALA A 39 10.97 -0.73 3.51
C ALA A 39 9.46 -0.48 3.65
N VAL A 40 8.91 0.48 2.89
CA VAL A 40 7.47 0.75 2.85
C VAL A 40 6.70 -0.44 2.26
N GLU A 41 7.14 -0.98 1.13
CA GLU A 41 6.49 -2.14 0.49
C GLU A 41 6.49 -3.42 1.35
N ARG A 42 7.41 -3.54 2.30
CA ARG A 42 7.47 -4.66 3.25
C ARG A 42 6.73 -4.40 4.57
N GLY A 43 6.11 -3.22 4.73
CA GLY A 43 5.47 -2.82 5.99
C GLY A 43 6.45 -2.44 7.11
N ASN A 44 7.76 -2.41 6.83
CA ASN A 44 8.80 -2.08 7.82
C ASN A 44 8.90 -0.57 8.08
N LYS A 45 8.25 0.26 7.26
CA LYS A 45 8.21 1.71 7.40
C LYS A 45 6.84 2.25 6.99
N ALA A 46 6.26 3.09 7.85
CA ALA A 46 5.07 3.85 7.51
C ALA A 46 5.38 4.92 6.45
N PRO A 47 4.65 4.99 5.34
CA PRO A 47 4.68 6.16 4.47
C PRO A 47 4.02 7.35 5.19
N SER A 48 4.56 8.56 5.01
CA SER A 48 3.84 9.76 5.44
C SER A 48 2.61 9.99 4.53
N PRO A 49 1.62 10.79 4.96
CA PRO A 49 0.48 11.13 4.12
C PRO A 49 0.89 11.76 2.78
N GLU A 50 1.93 12.60 2.79
CA GLU A 50 2.48 13.25 1.61
C GLU A 50 3.12 12.23 0.68
N PHE A 51 3.95 11.33 1.22
CA PHE A 51 4.60 10.29 0.43
C PHE A 51 3.58 9.32 -0.18
N LEU A 52 2.51 8.99 0.56
CA LEU A 52 1.43 8.16 0.05
C LEU A 52 0.68 8.85 -1.12
N ALA A 53 0.48 10.17 -1.04
CA ALA A 53 -0.12 10.96 -2.11
C ALA A 53 0.79 11.04 -3.35
N GLU A 54 2.10 11.16 -3.16
CA GLU A 54 3.07 11.12 -4.27
C GLU A 54 3.08 9.75 -4.96
N ILE A 55 3.07 8.66 -4.19
CA ILE A 55 2.97 7.30 -4.74
C ILE A 55 1.68 7.16 -5.57
N ALA A 56 0.55 7.59 -5.02
CA ALA A 56 -0.74 7.53 -5.70
C ALA A 56 -0.73 8.32 -7.02
N LYS A 57 -0.12 9.51 -7.02
CA LYS A 57 0.05 10.33 -8.21
C LYS A 57 0.93 9.68 -9.27
N VAL A 58 2.09 9.13 -8.89
CA VAL A 58 3.02 8.48 -9.84
C VAL A 58 2.42 7.19 -10.39
N LEU A 59 1.71 6.45 -9.55
CA LEU A 59 1.02 5.22 -9.95
C LEU A 59 -0.37 5.47 -10.52
N ASP A 60 -0.80 6.72 -10.73
CA ASP A 60 -2.10 7.07 -11.33
C ASP A 60 -3.26 6.24 -10.75
N VAL A 61 -3.42 6.32 -9.43
CA VAL A 61 -4.46 5.67 -8.61
C VAL A 61 -4.91 6.60 -7.49
N ASP A 62 -6.08 6.32 -6.89
CA ASP A 62 -6.51 7.05 -5.70
C ASP A 62 -5.74 6.60 -4.44
N VAL A 63 -5.47 7.51 -3.51
CA VAL A 63 -4.87 7.19 -2.21
C VAL A 63 -5.71 6.16 -1.44
N LYS A 64 -7.05 6.19 -1.57
CA LYS A 64 -7.96 5.18 -1.00
C LYS A 64 -7.68 3.79 -1.57
N GLU A 65 -7.38 3.69 -2.85
CA GLU A 65 -6.98 2.42 -3.46
C GLU A 65 -5.65 1.93 -2.92
N LEU A 66 -4.71 2.78 -2.53
CA LEU A 66 -3.47 2.34 -1.84
C LEU A 66 -3.73 1.90 -0.41
N LYS A 67 -4.63 2.60 0.29
CA LYS A 67 -5.00 2.25 1.66
C LYS A 67 -5.72 0.91 1.71
N GLY A 68 -6.46 0.60 0.65
CA GLY A 68 -7.52 -0.40 0.68
C GLY A 68 -8.59 0.11 1.62
N ASP A 69 -9.84 0.17 1.18
CA ASP A 69 -10.91 0.21 2.17
C ASP A 69 -10.65 -1.00 3.08
N ILE A 70 -10.40 -0.74 4.36
CA ILE A 70 -10.43 -1.79 5.36
C ILE A 70 -11.90 -2.14 5.42
N ASP A 71 -12.34 -2.99 4.48
CA ASP A 71 -13.63 -3.63 4.55
C ASP A 71 -13.59 -4.43 5.84
N HIS A 72 -14.15 -3.82 6.87
CA HIS A 72 -14.48 -4.43 8.14
C HIS A 72 -15.60 -5.48 7.97
N ASP A 73 -15.83 -5.95 6.74
CA ASP A 73 -16.90 -6.87 6.33
C ASP A 73 -16.47 -8.35 6.44
N GLN A 74 -15.25 -8.61 6.93
CA GLN A 74 -14.78 -9.97 7.29
C GLN A 74 -14.75 -10.24 8.80
N LEU A 75 -15.24 -9.32 9.65
CA LEU A 75 -15.36 -9.56 11.09
C LEU A 75 -16.80 -9.87 11.55
N GLU A 76 -17.80 -9.80 10.67
CA GLU A 76 -19.19 -10.19 11.00
C GLU A 76 -19.73 -11.41 10.25
N ARG A 77 -18.95 -12.02 9.34
CA ARG A 77 -19.30 -13.30 8.71
C ARG A 77 -18.61 -14.45 9.45
N GLY A 78 -18.93 -14.60 10.74
CA GLY A 78 -18.27 -15.57 11.61
C GLY A 78 -19.18 -16.31 12.57
N ASP A 79 -20.20 -15.66 13.14
CA ASP A 79 -21.04 -16.27 14.18
C ASP A 79 -22.53 -15.93 13.98
N ASN A 80 -23.15 -16.43 12.91
CA ASN A 80 -24.61 -16.64 12.93
C ASN A 80 -25.02 -17.85 12.08
N ASP A 81 -24.32 -18.97 12.30
CA ASP A 81 -24.81 -20.31 11.93
C ASP A 81 -24.79 -21.16 13.20
N GLY A 82 -25.84 -21.07 14.02
CA GLY A 82 -26.12 -22.08 15.03
C GLY A 82 -26.67 -21.55 16.35
N LEU A 83 -27.97 -21.22 16.39
CA LEU A 83 -28.99 -21.82 17.28
C LEU A 83 -30.36 -21.17 17.05
#